data_AF-A0A0G0K731-F1
#
_entry.id   AF-A0A0G0K731-F1
#
_cell.length_a   1.000
_cell.length_b   1.000
_cell.length_c   1.000
_cell.angle_alpha   90.00
_cell.angle_beta   90.00
_cell.angle_gamma   90.00
#
_symmetry.space_group_name_H-M   'P 1'
#
loop_
_entity.id
_entity.type
_entity.pdbx_description
1 polymer ?
#
loop_
_entity_poly.entity_id
_entity_poly.type
_entity_poly.pdbx_seq_one_letter_code
_entity_poly.pdbx_strand_id
1 'polypeptide(L)'
;MLHAIDRPKKRIKRVSPSSGKRKNGNFPFHPDLKHSENYHLIIANQGEIYYSEDMSRKKRRATFISVRFSIFIVIAIIIGAWFFYSFSQKTFAAASFMIGTITPQNEIRRGGELAFMVSSLNQKQGEELVVGVEYEGLKLELVSVEAANIGKVSWKEADPNGDKKRIVVSGVATTDAVGATSTPFARVNFRIIDQISPQGEGFTEVCALFDVIEGETNTPTPTTFQQSPQQPPQQSPSPPDSQPPTPVSNLDRTLACIPLNVHGSPSDKLDILIIASGYQDFELFLSHAVRAVSEFENTNLIKYRREILDKINWYVYNHQKIDGHPLSKEEVDFIAMESTTCPKDRFLILEDASDKISGISKFGVGGIVRSGSFQSQNFIVSAHEWGHYVGFLADEYLSNTLGLGNCTTEPSDADPRNDPCPEQEPYQCSNKDALEYKAPCPAWDCSKIDCTPLMKTLYQGSGCYPRCGVPNAYRPQAQSPMDRSMFFPGRTVETYQFNGPSLYSIINALSRYQ
;
A
#
# COMPACT_ATOMS: atom_id res chain seq x y z
N MET A 1 -18.64 -12.67 34.06
CA MET A 1 -17.37 -12.89 34.78
C MET A 1 -16.75 -11.53 35.04
N LEU A 2 -16.83 -11.04 36.28
CA LEU A 2 -16.27 -9.75 36.73
C LEU A 2 -15.18 -10.07 37.75
N HIS A 3 -13.93 -9.70 37.46
CA HIS A 3 -12.84 -9.83 38.42
C HIS A 3 -12.70 -8.54 39.25
N ALA A 4 -12.89 -8.68 40.56
CA ALA A 4 -12.64 -7.65 41.55
C ALA A 4 -11.14 -7.59 41.90
N ILE A 5 -10.63 -6.37 42.07
CA ILE A 5 -9.26 -6.05 42.48
C ILE A 5 -9.21 -6.03 44.02
N ASP A 6 -8.35 -6.87 44.61
CA ASP A 6 -8.14 -6.98 46.05
C ASP A 6 -7.05 -6.01 46.53
N ARG A 7 -7.25 -5.35 47.68
CA ARG A 7 -6.29 -4.38 48.28
C ARG A 7 -5.43 -5.05 49.36
N PRO A 8 -4.15 -4.67 49.52
CA PRO A 8 -3.25 -5.38 50.44
C PRO A 8 -3.49 -5.02 51.91
N LYS A 9 -3.61 -6.06 52.76
CA LYS A 9 -3.70 -5.98 54.23
C LYS A 9 -2.35 -5.62 54.87
N LYS A 10 -2.35 -4.62 55.76
CA LYS A 10 -1.23 -4.28 56.66
C LYS A 10 -1.02 -5.38 57.71
N ARG A 11 0.22 -5.84 57.86
CA ARG A 11 0.64 -6.85 58.85
C ARG A 11 1.18 -6.15 60.11
N ILE A 12 0.48 -6.27 61.23
CA ILE A 12 0.94 -5.82 62.56
C ILE A 12 1.50 -7.04 63.29
N LYS A 13 2.77 -7.00 63.72
CA LYS A 13 3.39 -8.02 64.59
C LYS A 13 3.21 -7.61 66.05
N ARG A 14 2.45 -8.39 66.82
CA ARG A 14 2.48 -8.38 68.29
C ARG A 14 3.59 -9.33 68.75
N VAL A 15 4.36 -8.91 69.76
CA VAL A 15 5.28 -9.76 70.51
C VAL A 15 4.75 -9.79 71.94
N SER A 16 4.49 -11.00 72.46
CA SER A 16 4.12 -11.21 73.87
C SER A 16 5.38 -11.47 74.70
N PRO A 17 5.45 -11.02 75.96
CA PRO A 17 6.62 -11.19 76.81
C PRO A 17 6.59 -12.52 77.55
N SER A 18 7.73 -13.20 77.64
CA SER A 18 7.95 -14.32 78.57
C SER A 18 8.94 -13.93 79.66
N SER A 19 8.44 -14.08 80.89
CA SER A 19 9.07 -14.04 82.21
C SER A 19 10.57 -14.38 82.33
N GLY A 20 11.30 -13.55 83.08
CA GLY A 20 12.62 -13.86 83.64
C GLY A 20 12.96 -12.93 84.82
N LYS A 21 13.45 -13.50 85.92
CA LYS A 21 13.47 -12.95 87.28
C LYS A 21 14.60 -11.93 87.55
N ARG A 22 14.24 -10.92 88.37
CA ARG A 22 14.99 -10.17 89.42
C ARG A 22 16.53 -10.31 89.47
N LYS A 23 17.22 -9.17 89.63
CA LYS A 23 17.90 -8.77 90.91
C LYS A 23 18.51 -7.35 90.87
N ASN A 24 18.11 -6.58 91.89
CA ASN A 24 18.77 -5.52 92.67
C ASN A 24 20.04 -4.82 92.16
N GLY A 25 20.03 -3.47 92.23
CA GLY A 25 21.25 -2.65 92.33
C GLY A 25 20.93 -1.15 92.34
N ASN A 26 21.40 -0.44 93.36
CA ASN A 26 21.08 0.95 93.71
C ASN A 26 21.56 2.01 92.70
N PHE A 27 20.77 3.06 92.54
CA PHE A 27 21.16 4.39 92.04
C PHE A 27 22.07 5.11 93.05
N PRO A 28 22.97 5.97 92.56
CA PRO A 28 22.79 7.38 92.87
C PRO A 28 22.89 8.30 91.63
N PHE A 29 21.94 9.24 91.56
CA PHE A 29 22.01 10.52 90.82
C PHE A 29 23.19 11.35 91.37
N HIS A 30 23.99 12.09 90.59
CA HIS A 30 23.75 13.42 89.96
C HIS A 30 25.17 13.99 89.58
N PRO A 31 25.37 15.20 89.01
CA PRO A 31 24.76 15.92 87.88
C PRO A 31 25.79 16.21 86.75
N ASP A 32 25.35 16.30 85.49
CA ASP A 32 25.78 17.36 84.56
C ASP A 32 24.94 17.30 83.28
N LEU A 33 23.81 17.99 83.30
CA LEU A 33 22.97 18.26 82.14
C LEU A 33 23.19 19.71 81.72
N LYS A 34 23.95 19.91 80.63
CA LYS A 34 23.89 21.13 79.83
C LYS A 34 22.86 20.94 78.72
N HIS A 35 22.00 21.93 78.60
CA HIS A 35 20.87 22.05 77.69
C HIS A 35 21.14 21.67 76.22
N SER A 36 20.29 20.83 75.66
CA SER A 36 19.79 21.01 74.30
C SER A 36 18.37 20.44 74.17
N GLU A 37 17.59 21.12 73.35
CA GLU A 37 16.13 21.16 73.30
C GLU A 37 15.43 19.86 72.86
N ASN A 38 14.18 19.75 73.33
CA ASN A 38 13.07 18.95 72.83
C ASN A 38 13.10 17.43 73.04
N TYR A 39 12.85 17.00 74.28
CA TYR A 39 12.18 15.73 74.56
C TYR A 39 10.76 16.00 75.07
N HIS A 40 9.75 15.41 74.42
CA HIS A 40 8.43 15.28 75.04
C HIS A 40 8.48 14.14 76.05
N LEU A 41 8.42 14.48 77.34
CA LEU A 41 8.27 13.51 78.41
C LEU A 41 6.81 13.04 78.46
N ILE A 42 6.56 11.77 78.14
CA ILE A 42 5.26 11.13 78.40
C ILE A 42 5.48 10.21 79.60
N ILE A 43 4.93 10.59 80.76
CA ILE A 43 4.93 9.73 81.95
C ILE A 43 3.70 8.83 81.87
N ALA A 44 3.91 7.52 81.70
CA ALA A 44 2.89 6.51 81.92
C ALA A 44 3.02 5.95 83.35
N ASN A 45 1.88 5.79 84.04
CA ASN A 45 1.81 5.09 85.32
C ASN A 45 2.42 3.69 85.15
N GLN A 46 3.43 3.38 85.96
CA GLN A 46 4.36 2.22 85.89
C GLN A 46 5.71 2.46 85.18
N GLY A 47 6.46 3.47 85.61
CA GLY A 47 7.90 3.34 85.84
C GLY A 47 8.87 3.02 84.69
N GLU A 48 8.49 3.11 83.41
CA GLU A 48 9.42 2.93 82.28
C GLU A 48 9.53 4.19 81.41
N ILE A 49 10.76 4.61 81.11
CA ILE A 49 11.09 5.73 80.23
C ILE A 49 11.49 5.18 78.85
N TYR A 50 10.83 5.64 77.79
CA TYR A 50 11.17 5.29 76.40
C TYR A 50 11.76 6.50 75.67
N TYR A 51 12.92 6.32 75.05
CA TYR A 51 13.51 7.29 74.13
C TYR A 51 13.21 6.87 72.68
N SER A 52 12.63 7.77 71.89
CA SER A 52 12.42 7.58 70.45
C SER A 52 13.60 8.17 69.68
N GLU A 53 14.44 7.33 69.07
CA GLU A 53 15.47 7.79 68.13
C GLU A 53 14.85 8.38 66.85
N ASP A 54 15.37 9.54 66.45
CA ASP A 54 14.90 10.34 65.33
C ASP A 54 15.12 9.63 63.96
N MET A 55 14.06 9.02 63.42
CA MET A 55 14.02 8.38 62.09
C MET A 55 14.11 9.37 60.90
N SER A 56 14.30 10.67 61.13
CA SER A 56 14.30 11.73 60.10
C SER A 56 15.43 11.64 59.08
N ARG A 57 16.64 11.15 59.44
CA ARG A 57 17.82 11.22 58.53
C ARG A 57 17.92 10.08 57.51
N LYS A 58 17.47 8.87 57.83
CA LYS A 58 17.55 7.71 56.89
C LYS A 58 16.57 7.83 55.72
N LYS A 59 15.36 8.37 55.97
CA LYS A 59 14.34 8.56 54.93
C LYS A 59 14.77 9.61 53.89
N ARG A 60 15.41 10.71 54.30
CA ARG A 60 15.88 11.76 53.38
C ARG A 60 16.96 11.27 52.41
N ARG A 61 17.87 10.37 52.85
CA ARG A 61 18.90 9.78 51.97
C ARG A 61 18.30 8.85 50.91
N ALA A 62 17.29 8.05 51.26
CA ALA A 62 16.65 7.13 50.31
C ALA A 62 15.88 7.90 49.21
N THR A 63 15.17 8.97 49.56
CA THR A 63 14.44 9.79 48.58
C THR A 63 15.38 10.52 47.62
N PHE A 64 16.53 10.99 48.12
CA PHE A 64 17.51 11.71 47.30
C PHE A 64 18.20 10.83 46.24
N ILE A 65 18.45 9.55 46.56
CA ILE A 65 19.02 8.59 45.61
C ILE A 65 18.03 8.24 44.50
N SER A 66 16.75 8.07 44.84
CA SER A 66 15.69 7.77 43.87
C SER A 66 15.51 8.88 42.83
N VAL A 67 15.50 10.15 43.25
CA VAL A 67 15.34 11.29 42.34
C VAL A 67 16.52 11.42 41.36
N ARG A 68 17.75 11.20 41.83
CA ARG A 68 18.94 11.27 40.95
C ARG A 68 18.96 10.15 39.91
N PHE A 69 18.47 8.96 40.26
CA PHE A 69 18.39 7.84 39.33
C PHE A 69 17.36 8.10 38.21
N SER A 70 16.18 8.65 38.56
CA SER A 70 15.17 9.01 37.57
C SER A 70 15.64 10.10 36.60
N ILE A 71 16.39 11.11 37.09
CA ILE A 71 16.95 12.16 36.22
C ILE A 71 17.96 11.57 35.21
N PHE A 72 18.81 10.64 35.66
CA PHE A 72 19.78 9.98 34.78
C PHE A 72 19.12 9.17 33.66
N ILE A 73 18.02 8.45 33.95
CA ILE A 73 17.28 7.68 32.95
C ILE A 73 16.68 8.59 31.89
N VAL A 74 16.07 9.71 32.29
CA VAL A 74 15.47 10.66 31.34
C VAL A 74 16.52 11.26 30.40
N ILE A 75 17.69 11.63 30.93
CA ILE A 75 18.80 12.15 30.11
C ILE A 75 19.29 11.10 29.11
N ALA A 76 19.43 9.83 29.54
CA ALA A 76 19.85 8.75 28.66
C ALA A 76 18.86 8.48 27.51
N ILE A 77 17.55 8.56 27.78
CA ILE A 77 16.51 8.43 26.75
C ILE A 77 16.59 9.56 25.74
N ILE A 78 16.77 10.80 26.18
CA ILE A 78 16.88 11.97 25.28
C ILE A 78 18.11 11.84 24.38
N ILE A 79 19.27 11.45 24.93
CA ILE A 79 20.49 11.23 24.14
C ILE A 79 20.30 10.08 23.14
N GLY A 80 19.67 8.98 23.56
CA GLY A 80 19.38 7.84 22.69
C GLY A 80 18.44 8.22 21.54
N ALA A 81 17.37 8.96 21.83
CA ALA A 81 16.44 9.46 20.82
C ALA A 81 17.12 10.41 19.82
N TRP A 82 17.99 11.30 20.31
CA TRP A 82 18.75 12.21 19.45
C TRP A 82 19.77 11.47 18.56
N PHE A 83 20.44 10.44 19.09
CA PHE A 83 21.33 9.59 18.31
C PHE A 83 20.57 8.81 17.24
N PHE A 84 19.42 8.22 17.60
CA PHE A 84 18.57 7.47 16.67
C PHE A 84 18.00 8.38 15.56
N TYR A 85 17.56 9.59 15.92
CA TYR A 85 17.10 10.59 14.97
C TYR A 85 18.23 11.03 14.01
N SER A 86 19.44 11.25 14.53
CA SER A 86 20.60 11.65 13.73
C SER A 86 21.12 10.53 12.81
N PHE A 87 20.98 9.26 13.21
CA PHE A 87 21.37 8.12 12.38
C PHE A 87 20.31 7.78 11.31
N SER A 88 19.03 7.97 11.62
CA SER A 88 17.90 7.75 10.70
C SER A 88 17.88 8.71 9.51
N GLN A 89 18.49 9.89 9.65
CA GLN A 89 18.55 10.92 8.59
C GLN A 89 19.60 10.66 7.49
N LYS A 90 20.48 9.65 7.64
CA LYS A 90 21.39 9.24 6.56
C LYS A 90 20.70 8.23 5.64
N THR A 91 19.61 8.64 5.00
CA THR A 91 19.08 7.92 3.85
C THR A 91 20.03 8.15 2.68
N PHE A 92 20.65 7.08 2.18
CA PHE A 92 21.33 7.12 0.89
C PHE A 92 20.26 7.45 -0.15
N ALA A 93 20.27 8.67 -0.68
CA ALA A 93 19.43 9.03 -1.80
C ALA A 93 19.95 8.26 -3.02
N ALA A 94 19.39 7.07 -3.26
CA ALA A 94 19.66 6.31 -4.47
C ALA A 94 19.22 7.15 -5.68
N ALA A 95 20.07 7.24 -6.70
CA ALA A 95 19.70 7.85 -7.96
C ALA A 95 18.44 7.17 -8.50
N SER A 96 17.40 7.96 -8.78
CA SER A 96 16.14 7.44 -9.32
C SER A 96 16.16 7.52 -10.83
N PHE A 97 15.72 6.47 -11.51
CA PHE A 97 15.71 6.37 -12.97
C PHE A 97 14.30 6.10 -13.50
N MET A 98 14.02 6.58 -14.69
CA MET A 98 12.81 6.31 -15.46
C MET A 98 13.21 5.73 -16.82
N ILE A 99 12.52 4.69 -17.28
CA ILE A 99 12.69 4.16 -18.64
C ILE A 99 11.38 4.37 -19.39
N GLY A 100 11.45 4.98 -20.57
CA GLY A 100 10.29 5.16 -21.46
C GLY A 100 10.65 4.79 -22.89
N THR A 101 9.70 4.21 -23.63
CA THR A 101 9.87 4.02 -25.08
C THR A 101 9.84 5.38 -25.78
N ILE A 102 10.73 5.56 -26.76
CA ILE A 102 10.72 6.73 -27.66
C ILE A 102 10.36 6.34 -29.10
N THR A 103 10.30 5.05 -29.41
CA THR A 103 9.79 4.57 -30.71
C THR A 103 8.28 4.78 -30.76
N PRO A 104 7.77 5.48 -31.80
CA PRO A 104 6.33 5.61 -32.02
C PRO A 104 5.66 4.24 -32.13
N GLN A 105 4.47 4.10 -31.54
CA GLN A 105 3.79 2.79 -31.44
C GLN A 105 3.52 2.16 -32.82
N ASN A 106 3.26 2.97 -33.84
CA ASN A 106 3.05 2.53 -35.22
C ASN A 106 4.33 1.99 -35.92
N GLU A 107 5.50 2.20 -35.33
CA GLU A 107 6.79 1.70 -35.84
C GLU A 107 7.25 0.42 -35.12
N ILE A 108 6.57 0.04 -34.03
CA ILE A 108 6.87 -1.17 -33.26
C ILE A 108 6.33 -2.38 -34.02
N ARG A 109 7.25 -3.10 -34.68
CA ARG A 109 6.94 -4.32 -35.44
C ARG A 109 8.08 -5.32 -35.36
N ARG A 110 7.78 -6.60 -35.50
CA ARG A 110 8.80 -7.66 -35.56
C ARG A 110 9.83 -7.36 -36.67
N GLY A 111 11.11 -7.54 -36.35
CA GLY A 111 12.25 -7.17 -37.18
C GLY A 111 12.61 -5.68 -37.16
N GLY A 112 11.73 -4.83 -36.62
CA GLY A 112 11.99 -3.39 -36.41
C GLY A 112 12.84 -3.12 -35.17
N GLU A 113 13.32 -1.88 -35.08
CA GLU A 113 14.11 -1.40 -33.94
C GLU A 113 13.23 -0.62 -32.96
N LEU A 114 13.50 -0.83 -31.67
CA LEU A 114 12.78 -0.29 -30.53
C LEU A 114 13.78 0.43 -29.64
N ALA A 115 13.57 1.72 -29.42
CA ALA A 115 14.45 2.58 -28.65
C ALA A 115 13.78 2.98 -27.34
N PHE A 116 14.51 2.82 -26.24
CA PHE A 116 14.13 3.29 -24.91
C PHE A 116 15.05 4.42 -24.47
N MET A 117 14.48 5.44 -23.86
CA MET A 117 15.21 6.48 -23.15
C MET A 117 15.23 6.13 -21.68
N VAL A 118 16.43 6.02 -21.12
CA VAL A 118 16.68 5.99 -19.69
C VAL A 118 16.96 7.40 -19.24
N SER A 119 16.23 7.90 -18.25
CA SER A 119 16.38 9.25 -17.69
C SER A 119 16.64 9.18 -16.19
N SER A 120 17.53 10.02 -15.68
CA SER A 120 17.74 10.18 -14.23
C SER A 120 16.87 11.30 -13.68
N LEU A 121 16.32 11.09 -12.48
CA LEU A 121 15.51 12.06 -11.74
C LEU A 121 16.36 12.69 -10.63
N ASN A 122 16.25 14.02 -10.49
CA ASN A 122 16.89 14.80 -9.42
C ASN A 122 18.43 14.64 -9.31
N GLN A 123 19.11 14.58 -10.46
CA GLN A 123 20.56 14.34 -10.52
C GLN A 123 21.39 15.55 -10.05
N LYS A 124 22.49 15.31 -9.34
CA LYS A 124 23.51 16.35 -9.06
C LYS A 124 24.69 16.25 -10.01
N GLN A 125 25.35 17.39 -10.22
CA GLN A 125 26.53 17.50 -11.07
C GLN A 125 27.67 16.59 -10.57
N GLY A 126 28.32 15.87 -11.49
CA GLY A 126 29.47 15.02 -11.18
C GLY A 126 29.14 13.68 -10.53
N GLU A 127 27.86 13.36 -10.32
CA GLU A 127 27.45 12.03 -9.84
C GLU A 127 27.66 10.97 -10.92
N GLU A 128 28.28 9.86 -10.52
CA GLU A 128 28.29 8.63 -11.30
C GLU A 128 26.91 7.99 -11.21
N LEU A 129 26.35 7.69 -12.37
CA LEU A 129 25.07 7.03 -12.53
C LEU A 129 25.30 5.62 -13.02
N VAL A 130 24.66 4.66 -12.36
CA VAL A 130 24.68 3.25 -12.74
C VAL A 130 23.26 2.72 -12.66
N VAL A 131 22.80 2.09 -13.74
CA VAL A 131 21.45 1.50 -13.84
C VAL A 131 21.53 0.16 -14.55
N GLY A 132 20.83 -0.85 -14.02
CA GLY A 132 20.61 -2.11 -14.72
C GLY A 132 19.40 -2.01 -15.64
N VAL A 133 19.46 -2.64 -16.80
CA VAL A 133 18.29 -2.86 -17.67
C VAL A 133 18.16 -4.36 -17.92
N GLU A 134 17.01 -4.93 -17.56
CA GLU A 134 16.67 -6.33 -17.81
C GLU A 134 15.63 -6.41 -18.94
N TYR A 135 15.80 -7.34 -19.88
CA TYR A 135 14.93 -7.53 -21.03
C TYR A 135 14.82 -9.01 -21.43
N GLU A 136 13.78 -9.40 -22.15
CA GLU A 136 13.61 -10.78 -22.62
C GLU A 136 14.45 -11.05 -23.89
N GLY A 137 15.53 -11.83 -23.77
CA GLY A 137 16.48 -12.10 -24.85
C GLY A 137 15.94 -12.94 -26.00
N LEU A 138 14.82 -13.65 -25.80
CA LEU A 138 14.12 -14.39 -26.86
C LEU A 138 13.20 -13.51 -27.71
N LYS A 139 12.90 -12.29 -27.23
CA LYS A 139 12.01 -11.33 -27.89
C LYS A 139 12.73 -10.09 -28.40
N LEU A 140 13.76 -9.66 -27.69
CA LEU A 140 14.54 -8.47 -27.98
C LEU A 140 16.03 -8.83 -28.09
N GLU A 141 16.67 -8.31 -29.12
CA GLU A 141 18.11 -8.34 -29.32
C GLU A 141 18.67 -6.93 -29.06
N LEU A 142 19.63 -6.78 -28.15
CA LEU A 142 20.28 -5.48 -27.93
C LEU A 142 21.09 -5.07 -29.18
N VAL A 143 20.79 -3.89 -29.72
CA VAL A 143 21.48 -3.33 -30.90
C VAL A 143 22.58 -2.36 -30.47
N SER A 144 22.25 -1.36 -29.63
CA SER A 144 23.22 -0.39 -29.13
C SER A 144 22.79 0.24 -27.81
N VAL A 145 23.76 0.80 -27.10
CA VAL A 145 23.54 1.72 -25.98
C VAL A 145 24.32 2.99 -26.26
N GLU A 146 23.63 4.11 -26.31
CA GLU A 146 24.17 5.41 -26.71
C GLU A 146 23.99 6.44 -25.60
N ALA A 147 24.92 7.38 -25.49
CA ALA A 147 24.77 8.52 -24.61
C ALA A 147 23.67 9.45 -25.14
N ALA A 148 22.76 9.90 -24.29
CA ALA A 148 21.71 10.85 -24.67
C ALA A 148 22.21 12.30 -24.50
N ASN A 149 22.36 12.78 -23.25
CA ASN A 149 22.74 14.17 -22.95
C ASN A 149 23.90 14.31 -21.94
N ILE A 150 24.41 13.20 -21.44
CA ILE A 150 25.48 13.14 -20.42
C ILE A 150 26.66 12.35 -20.99
N GLY A 151 27.88 12.69 -20.54
CA GLY A 151 29.18 12.34 -21.12
C GLY A 151 29.33 10.99 -21.86
N LYS A 152 30.19 10.11 -21.34
CA LYS A 152 30.40 8.78 -21.94
C LYS A 152 29.52 7.77 -21.21
N VAL A 153 28.80 6.97 -21.98
CA VAL A 153 28.07 5.81 -21.46
C VAL A 153 28.90 4.56 -21.74
N SER A 154 29.06 3.71 -20.73
CA SER A 154 29.64 2.37 -20.88
C SER A 154 28.61 1.32 -20.52
N TRP A 155 28.68 0.14 -21.15
CA TRP A 155 27.78 -0.95 -20.85
C TRP A 155 28.45 -2.31 -20.93
N LYS A 156 27.89 -3.27 -20.20
CA LYS A 156 28.26 -4.69 -20.25
C LYS A 156 27.03 -5.57 -20.08
N GLU A 157 27.01 -6.72 -20.75
CA GLU A 157 26.02 -7.77 -20.51
C GLU A 157 26.40 -8.51 -19.21
N ALA A 158 25.49 -8.54 -18.25
CA ALA A 158 25.72 -9.10 -16.92
C ALA A 158 25.35 -10.59 -16.83
N ASP A 159 24.41 -11.04 -17.67
CA ASP A 159 24.02 -12.45 -17.79
C ASP A 159 23.65 -12.77 -19.26
N PRO A 160 24.54 -13.42 -20.03
CA PRO A 160 24.25 -13.79 -21.42
C PRO A 160 23.42 -15.07 -21.54
N ASN A 161 23.21 -15.81 -20.44
CA ASN A 161 22.63 -17.17 -20.45
C ASN A 161 21.31 -17.21 -19.67
N GLY A 162 20.22 -16.88 -20.34
CA GLY A 162 18.86 -17.00 -19.83
C GLY A 162 17.85 -16.37 -20.77
N ASP A 163 16.56 -16.67 -20.55
CA ASP A 163 15.46 -16.04 -21.31
C ASP A 163 15.37 -14.54 -21.03
N LYS A 164 15.89 -14.11 -19.88
CA LYS A 164 16.08 -12.72 -19.49
C LYS A 164 17.56 -12.36 -19.54
N LYS A 165 17.87 -11.29 -20.25
CA LYS A 165 19.21 -10.71 -20.38
C LYS A 165 19.28 -9.43 -19.57
N ARG A 166 20.47 -9.13 -19.06
CA ARG A 166 20.71 -7.92 -18.27
C ARG A 166 21.89 -7.14 -18.82
N ILE A 167 21.73 -5.83 -18.96
CA ILE A 167 22.84 -4.90 -19.19
C ILE A 167 22.99 -3.95 -18.02
N VAL A 168 24.22 -3.51 -17.78
CA VAL A 168 24.51 -2.40 -16.87
C VAL A 168 24.91 -1.22 -17.73
N VAL A 169 24.32 -0.05 -17.46
CA VAL A 169 24.64 1.20 -18.13
C VAL A 169 25.20 2.16 -17.10
N SER A 170 26.41 2.69 -17.33
CA SER A 170 27.05 3.65 -16.44
C SER A 170 27.52 4.91 -17.15
N GLY A 171 27.51 6.05 -16.47
CA GLY A 171 27.96 7.33 -17.00
C GLY A 171 28.11 8.42 -15.92
N VAL A 172 28.64 9.58 -16.28
CA VAL A 172 28.86 10.71 -15.35
C VAL A 172 28.07 11.95 -15.80
N ALA A 173 27.36 12.57 -14.86
CA ALA A 173 26.64 13.83 -15.10
C ALA A 173 27.57 14.95 -15.57
N THR A 174 27.29 15.55 -16.73
CA THR A 174 27.96 16.80 -17.16
C THR A 174 27.21 18.03 -16.65
N THR A 175 27.89 19.18 -16.67
CA THR A 175 27.45 20.48 -16.09
C THR A 175 26.10 21.00 -16.58
N ASP A 176 25.67 20.59 -17.77
CA ASP A 176 24.59 21.29 -18.50
C ASP A 176 23.20 20.70 -18.20
N ALA A 177 23.14 19.66 -17.35
CA ALA A 177 21.93 18.91 -17.00
C ALA A 177 21.33 19.27 -15.62
N VAL A 178 21.86 20.29 -14.94
CA VAL A 178 21.52 20.60 -13.55
C VAL A 178 20.21 21.39 -13.46
N GLY A 179 19.22 20.84 -12.75
CA GLY A 179 17.96 21.52 -12.42
C GLY A 179 16.72 21.04 -13.19
N ALA A 180 16.88 20.11 -14.13
CA ALA A 180 15.75 19.43 -14.76
C ALA A 180 15.20 18.34 -13.83
N THR A 181 13.86 18.21 -13.77
CA THR A 181 13.19 17.15 -13.00
C THR A 181 13.45 15.76 -13.57
N SER A 182 13.82 15.67 -14.85
CA SER A 182 14.21 14.45 -15.55
C SER A 182 15.23 14.78 -16.64
N THR A 183 16.38 14.12 -16.62
CA THR A 183 17.45 14.31 -17.61
C THR A 183 17.69 13.00 -18.37
N PRO A 184 17.63 13.00 -19.72
CA PRO A 184 18.01 11.86 -20.53
C PRO A 184 19.45 11.39 -20.25
N PHE A 185 19.57 10.16 -19.74
CA PHE A 185 20.81 9.51 -19.34
C PHE A 185 21.40 8.69 -20.50
N ALA A 186 20.65 7.71 -21.02
CA ALA A 186 21.10 6.83 -22.09
C ALA A 186 19.94 6.44 -23.01
N ARG A 187 20.26 6.17 -24.28
CA ARG A 187 19.34 5.52 -25.22
C ARG A 187 19.74 4.06 -25.39
N VAL A 188 18.80 3.15 -25.18
CA VAL A 188 19.00 1.71 -25.35
C VAL A 188 18.16 1.26 -26.54
N ASN A 189 18.82 0.75 -27.58
CA ASN A 189 18.16 0.31 -28.81
C ASN A 189 18.14 -1.21 -28.85
N PHE A 190 16.97 -1.77 -29.14
CA PHE A 190 16.73 -3.20 -29.32
C PHE A 190 16.19 -3.47 -30.72
N ARG A 191 16.32 -4.71 -31.20
CA ARG A 191 15.61 -5.25 -32.35
C ARG A 191 14.61 -6.28 -31.89
N ILE A 192 13.39 -6.23 -32.42
CA ILE A 192 12.33 -7.17 -32.05
C ILE A 192 12.52 -8.46 -32.84
N ILE A 193 13.02 -9.52 -32.18
CA ILE A 193 13.35 -10.80 -32.82
C ILE A 193 12.31 -11.91 -32.57
N ASP A 194 11.41 -11.71 -31.59
CA ASP A 194 10.28 -12.58 -31.20
C ASP A 194 10.32 -14.01 -31.79
N GLN A 195 11.23 -14.84 -31.28
CA GLN A 195 11.54 -16.13 -31.90
C GLN A 195 10.50 -17.22 -31.61
N ILE A 196 9.50 -16.96 -30.75
CA ILE A 196 8.66 -18.00 -30.14
C ILE A 196 7.30 -18.19 -30.84
N SER A 197 6.85 -17.27 -31.70
CA SER A 197 5.57 -17.46 -32.41
C SER A 197 5.56 -16.94 -33.85
N PRO A 198 5.23 -17.77 -34.85
CA PRO A 198 4.90 -17.31 -36.21
C PRO A 198 3.53 -16.61 -36.29
N GLN A 199 2.73 -16.64 -35.22
CA GLN A 199 1.33 -16.19 -35.19
C GLN A 199 1.01 -15.22 -34.02
N GLY A 200 1.99 -14.78 -33.22
CA GLY A 200 1.74 -14.19 -31.90
C GLY A 200 1.66 -12.66 -31.85
N GLU A 201 0.57 -12.13 -31.29
CA GLU A 201 0.62 -10.93 -30.46
C GLU A 201 1.52 -11.24 -29.25
N GLY A 202 2.75 -10.72 -29.23
CA GLY A 202 3.70 -10.90 -28.13
C GLY A 202 3.78 -9.65 -27.26
N PHE A 203 3.72 -9.81 -25.93
CA PHE A 203 4.15 -8.77 -24.99
C PHE A 203 5.60 -9.05 -24.58
N THR A 204 6.41 -8.01 -24.39
CA THR A 204 7.76 -8.13 -23.81
C THR A 204 7.94 -7.02 -22.79
N GLU A 205 8.63 -7.30 -21.68
CA GLU A 205 8.92 -6.31 -20.65
C GLU A 205 10.38 -5.88 -20.68
N VAL A 206 10.65 -4.60 -20.41
CA VAL A 206 11.99 -4.06 -20.20
C VAL A 206 11.98 -3.33 -18.85
N CYS A 207 12.78 -3.79 -17.90
CA CYS A 207 12.77 -3.31 -16.51
C CYS A 207 14.06 -2.57 -16.17
N ALA A 208 13.96 -1.46 -15.43
CA ALA A 208 15.10 -0.84 -14.75
C ALA A 208 15.39 -1.58 -13.44
N LEU A 209 16.64 -1.93 -13.19
CA LEU A 209 17.09 -2.54 -11.95
C LEU A 209 17.93 -1.56 -11.14
N PHE A 210 17.56 -1.43 -9.87
CA PHE A 210 18.29 -0.72 -8.84
C PHE A 210 18.97 -1.81 -7.99
N ASP A 211 20.28 -1.68 -7.79
CA ASP A 211 21.20 -2.71 -7.25
C ASP A 211 21.67 -3.76 -8.27
N VAL A 212 22.49 -3.32 -9.23
CA VAL A 212 23.40 -4.27 -9.89
C VAL A 212 24.68 -4.36 -9.08
N ILE A 213 24.71 -5.29 -8.13
CA ILE A 213 25.98 -5.74 -7.55
C ILE A 213 26.70 -6.51 -8.66
N GLU A 214 27.85 -6.00 -9.12
CA GLU A 214 28.72 -6.77 -10.01
C GLU A 214 29.11 -8.10 -9.32
N GLY A 215 28.51 -9.24 -9.69
CA GLY A 215 29.13 -10.54 -9.45
C GLY A 215 28.33 -11.74 -8.94
N GLU A 216 26.99 -11.75 -8.81
CA GLU A 216 26.28 -12.96 -8.36
C GLU A 216 25.41 -13.63 -9.45
N THR A 217 25.90 -14.77 -9.95
CA THR A 217 25.18 -15.73 -10.79
C THR A 217 24.79 -16.94 -9.93
N ASN A 218 23.50 -17.14 -9.67
CA ASN A 218 22.97 -18.41 -9.12
C ASN A 218 21.72 -18.80 -9.91
N THR A 219 21.89 -19.68 -10.89
CA THR A 219 20.86 -20.20 -11.79
C THR A 219 20.12 -21.39 -11.15
N PRO A 220 18.77 -21.45 -11.13
CA PRO A 220 18.04 -22.69 -10.93
C PRO A 220 17.61 -23.32 -12.27
N THR A 221 17.84 -24.62 -12.39
CA THR A 221 17.57 -25.49 -13.54
C THR A 221 16.07 -25.62 -13.87
N PRO A 222 15.64 -25.60 -15.15
CA PRO A 222 14.23 -25.74 -15.52
C PRO A 222 13.79 -27.21 -15.69
N THR A 223 12.60 -27.52 -15.15
CA THR A 223 11.91 -28.82 -15.30
C THR A 223 10.98 -28.79 -16.52
N THR A 224 11.10 -29.77 -17.40
CA THR A 224 10.36 -29.90 -18.66
C THR A 224 8.94 -30.44 -18.46
N PHE A 225 7.93 -29.89 -19.14
CA PHE A 225 6.61 -30.51 -19.30
C PHE A 225 6.21 -30.60 -20.79
N GLN A 226 5.69 -31.78 -21.17
CA GLN A 226 5.24 -32.14 -22.52
C GLN A 226 3.91 -31.47 -22.90
N GLN A 227 3.82 -31.02 -24.16
CA GLN A 227 2.60 -30.51 -24.78
C GLN A 227 1.68 -31.63 -25.30
N SER A 228 0.37 -31.41 -25.24
CA SER A 228 -0.68 -32.15 -25.97
C SER A 228 -1.24 -31.31 -27.13
N PRO A 229 -1.84 -31.92 -28.17
CA PRO A 229 -1.98 -31.33 -29.49
C PRO A 229 -3.17 -30.36 -29.66
N GLN A 230 -2.93 -29.32 -30.46
CA GLN A 230 -3.83 -28.23 -30.84
C GLN A 230 -4.98 -28.65 -31.78
N GLN A 231 -6.14 -28.02 -31.59
CA GLN A 231 -7.22 -27.88 -32.57
C GLN A 231 -7.14 -26.46 -33.20
N PRO A 232 -7.48 -26.27 -34.49
CA PRO A 232 -7.25 -25.00 -35.19
C PRO A 232 -8.27 -23.91 -34.78
N PRO A 233 -7.86 -22.62 -34.74
CA PRO A 233 -8.68 -21.55 -34.22
C PRO A 233 -9.60 -20.93 -35.29
N GLN A 234 -10.82 -20.64 -34.85
CA GLN A 234 -11.82 -19.86 -35.56
C GLN A 234 -11.45 -18.37 -35.44
N GLN A 235 -11.24 -17.70 -36.58
CA GLN A 235 -10.83 -16.29 -36.65
C GLN A 235 -11.87 -15.36 -36.02
N SER A 236 -11.42 -14.52 -35.08
CA SER A 236 -12.17 -13.37 -34.56
C SER A 236 -11.50 -12.08 -35.05
N PRO A 237 -12.25 -11.04 -35.44
CA PRO A 237 -11.71 -9.84 -36.09
C PRO A 237 -10.87 -8.96 -35.15
N SER A 238 -9.85 -8.32 -35.72
CA SER A 238 -8.94 -7.37 -35.08
C SER A 238 -9.68 -6.18 -34.45
N PRO A 239 -9.31 -5.71 -33.25
CA PRO A 239 -9.94 -4.57 -32.61
C PRO A 239 -9.30 -3.23 -33.02
N PRO A 240 -10.01 -2.10 -32.86
CA PRO A 240 -9.55 -0.79 -33.27
C PRO A 240 -8.50 -0.20 -32.32
N ASP A 241 -7.61 0.62 -32.88
CA ASP A 241 -6.52 1.34 -32.21
C ASP A 241 -6.98 2.20 -31.00
N SER A 242 -6.36 2.00 -29.84
CA SER A 242 -6.57 2.78 -28.62
C SER A 242 -5.62 3.99 -28.55
N GLN A 243 -6.16 5.21 -28.40
CA GLN A 243 -5.40 6.45 -28.21
C GLN A 243 -4.82 6.58 -26.77
N PRO A 244 -3.62 7.18 -26.60
CA PRO A 244 -3.08 7.51 -25.28
C PRO A 244 -3.94 8.56 -24.54
N PRO A 245 -3.89 8.59 -23.20
CA PRO A 245 -4.70 9.51 -22.40
C PRO A 245 -4.42 10.99 -22.77
N THR A 246 -5.50 11.73 -23.02
CA THR A 246 -5.44 13.15 -23.40
C THR A 246 -4.84 13.99 -22.28
N PRO A 247 -3.78 14.79 -22.52
CA PRO A 247 -3.25 15.72 -21.53
C PRO A 247 -4.34 16.68 -21.05
N VAL A 248 -4.39 16.97 -19.73
CA VAL A 248 -5.40 17.85 -19.11
C VAL A 248 -5.52 19.21 -19.82
N SER A 249 -4.40 19.73 -20.34
CA SER A 249 -4.33 20.99 -21.09
C SER A 249 -5.16 21.02 -22.37
N ASN A 250 -5.50 19.84 -22.92
CA ASN A 250 -6.18 19.69 -24.21
C ASN A 250 -7.68 19.40 -24.07
N LEU A 251 -8.21 19.34 -22.84
CA LEU A 251 -9.63 19.12 -22.61
C LEU A 251 -10.43 20.40 -22.89
N ASP A 252 -11.50 20.27 -23.68
CA ASP A 252 -12.40 21.38 -23.98
C ASP A 252 -13.27 21.71 -22.77
N ARG A 253 -12.83 22.71 -22.01
CA ARG A 253 -13.51 23.23 -20.80
C ARG A 253 -14.79 23.99 -21.10
N THR A 254 -15.19 24.16 -22.36
CA THR A 254 -16.47 24.81 -22.70
C THR A 254 -17.64 23.81 -22.69
N LEU A 255 -17.34 22.52 -22.72
CA LEU A 255 -18.35 21.46 -22.71
C LEU A 255 -18.94 21.30 -21.31
N ALA A 256 -20.27 21.15 -21.23
CA ALA A 256 -20.94 20.76 -19.98
C ALA A 256 -20.51 19.35 -19.53
N CYS A 257 -20.19 18.48 -20.50
CA CYS A 257 -19.74 17.11 -20.29
C CYS A 257 -18.37 16.96 -20.95
N ILE A 258 -17.30 17.03 -20.15
CA ILE A 258 -15.93 16.94 -20.65
C ILE A 258 -15.55 15.45 -20.75
N PRO A 259 -15.29 14.90 -21.94
CA PRO A 259 -14.85 13.53 -22.09
C PRO A 259 -13.40 13.39 -21.60
N LEU A 260 -13.16 12.46 -20.66
CA LEU A 260 -11.80 12.11 -20.23
C LEU A 260 -11.24 10.93 -21.01
N ASN A 261 -12.04 9.87 -21.16
CA ASN A 261 -11.67 8.65 -21.87
C ASN A 261 -12.96 7.98 -22.39
N VAL A 262 -13.19 7.99 -23.70
CA VAL A 262 -14.45 7.54 -24.32
C VAL A 262 -14.11 6.50 -25.38
N HIS A 263 -14.60 5.27 -25.18
CA HIS A 263 -14.28 4.09 -25.99
C HIS A 263 -15.43 3.66 -26.90
N GLY A 264 -16.57 4.36 -26.86
CA GLY A 264 -17.70 4.02 -27.71
C GLY A 264 -18.94 4.85 -27.44
N SER A 265 -20.08 4.30 -27.84
CA SER A 265 -21.37 4.96 -27.69
C SER A 265 -21.90 4.79 -26.26
N PRO A 266 -22.60 5.78 -25.69
CA PRO A 266 -23.38 5.61 -24.46
C PRO A 266 -24.36 4.43 -24.46
N SER A 267 -24.77 3.95 -25.64
CA SER A 267 -25.67 2.79 -25.76
C SER A 267 -24.99 1.45 -25.54
N ASP A 268 -23.66 1.38 -25.65
CA ASP A 268 -22.89 0.12 -25.61
C ASP A 268 -21.77 0.11 -24.56
N LYS A 269 -21.42 1.25 -23.97
CA LYS A 269 -20.45 1.38 -22.86
C LYS A 269 -21.12 1.70 -21.53
N LEU A 270 -20.41 1.38 -20.45
CA LEU A 270 -20.73 1.86 -19.11
C LEU A 270 -20.28 3.32 -19.00
N ASP A 271 -21.21 4.26 -18.98
CA ASP A 271 -20.89 5.68 -18.80
C ASP A 271 -20.73 6.04 -17.32
N ILE A 272 -19.56 6.51 -16.91
CA ILE A 272 -19.29 7.00 -15.56
C ILE A 272 -19.16 8.52 -15.60
N LEU A 273 -20.05 9.19 -14.87
CA LEU A 273 -20.03 10.64 -14.72
C LEU A 273 -19.35 11.04 -13.41
N ILE A 274 -18.27 11.81 -13.52
CA ILE A 274 -17.51 12.36 -12.41
C ILE A 274 -18.06 13.73 -12.05
N ILE A 275 -18.40 13.93 -10.78
CA ILE A 275 -19.05 15.15 -10.29
C ILE A 275 -18.27 15.72 -9.10
N ALA A 276 -18.15 17.04 -9.03
CA ALA A 276 -17.52 17.76 -7.93
C ALA A 276 -18.52 18.07 -6.80
N SER A 277 -18.12 17.80 -5.56
CA SER A 277 -18.77 18.27 -4.33
C SER A 277 -17.78 19.09 -3.51
N GLY A 278 -18.14 20.33 -3.17
CA GLY A 278 -17.31 21.21 -2.33
C GLY A 278 -16.05 21.82 -2.94
N TYR A 279 -15.63 21.38 -4.13
CA TYR A 279 -14.50 21.99 -4.84
C TYR A 279 -14.73 23.47 -5.13
N GLN A 280 -13.82 24.31 -4.65
CA GLN A 280 -13.83 25.74 -4.98
C GLN A 280 -13.11 26.06 -6.29
N ASP A 281 -12.12 25.24 -6.64
CA ASP A 281 -11.28 25.33 -7.83
C ASP A 281 -11.60 24.18 -8.79
N PHE A 282 -12.07 24.54 -9.99
CA PHE A 282 -12.41 23.59 -11.04
C PHE A 282 -11.17 22.88 -11.60
N GLU A 283 -10.02 23.55 -11.69
CA GLU A 283 -8.80 22.92 -12.21
C GLU A 283 -8.30 21.85 -11.23
N LEU A 284 -8.39 22.13 -9.93
CA LEU A 284 -8.10 21.13 -8.90
C LEU A 284 -9.04 19.93 -9.00
N PHE A 285 -10.35 20.16 -9.13
CA PHE A 285 -11.32 19.08 -9.37
C PHE A 285 -10.99 18.27 -10.63
N LEU A 286 -10.75 18.92 -11.75
CA LEU A 286 -10.44 18.26 -13.03
C LEU A 286 -9.15 17.44 -12.91
N SER A 287 -8.13 17.95 -12.23
CA SER A 287 -6.89 17.21 -11.97
C SER A 287 -7.13 15.96 -11.14
N HIS A 288 -8.00 16.03 -10.12
CA HIS A 288 -8.39 14.89 -9.31
C HIS A 288 -9.25 13.89 -10.09
N ALA A 289 -10.12 14.36 -10.99
CA ALA A 289 -10.90 13.49 -11.88
C ALA A 289 -10.00 12.69 -12.82
N VAL A 290 -9.01 13.35 -13.42
CA VAL A 290 -7.99 12.67 -14.25
C VAL A 290 -7.17 11.70 -13.42
N ARG A 291 -6.78 12.09 -12.19
CA ARG A 291 -6.08 11.19 -11.26
C ARG A 291 -6.93 9.96 -10.94
N ALA A 292 -8.22 10.13 -10.63
CA ALA A 292 -9.12 9.02 -10.34
C ALA A 292 -9.21 8.04 -11.51
N VAL A 293 -9.33 8.53 -12.75
CA VAL A 293 -9.30 7.67 -13.95
C VAL A 293 -7.94 6.97 -14.12
N SER A 294 -6.83 7.65 -13.83
CA SER A 294 -5.50 7.04 -13.91
C SER A 294 -5.26 5.94 -12.87
N GLU A 295 -5.95 5.95 -11.72
CA GLU A 295 -5.81 4.89 -10.71
C GLU A 295 -6.18 3.52 -11.28
N PHE A 296 -7.16 3.45 -12.18
CA PHE A 296 -7.55 2.22 -12.88
C PHE A 296 -6.44 1.66 -13.75
N GLU A 297 -5.78 2.54 -14.51
CA GLU A 297 -4.66 2.16 -15.38
C GLU A 297 -3.42 1.73 -14.59
N ASN A 298 -3.30 2.18 -13.34
CA ASN A 298 -2.25 1.77 -12.41
C ASN A 298 -2.53 0.41 -11.73
N THR A 299 -3.66 -0.23 -12.03
CA THR A 299 -3.97 -1.58 -11.55
C THR A 299 -3.75 -2.63 -12.65
N ASN A 300 -3.90 -3.91 -12.31
CA ASN A 300 -3.88 -4.99 -13.32
C ASN A 300 -5.11 -5.01 -14.25
N LEU A 301 -6.07 -4.10 -14.13
CA LEU A 301 -7.18 -3.96 -15.09
C LEU A 301 -6.68 -3.66 -16.51
N ILE A 302 -5.50 -3.02 -16.64
CA ILE A 302 -4.86 -2.77 -17.94
C ILE A 302 -4.57 -4.04 -18.73
N LYS A 303 -4.34 -5.18 -18.05
CA LYS A 303 -4.12 -6.49 -18.69
C LYS A 303 -5.39 -7.04 -19.35
N TYR A 304 -6.55 -6.51 -18.98
CA TYR A 304 -7.88 -6.89 -19.45
C TYR A 304 -8.57 -5.69 -20.11
N ARG A 305 -7.79 -4.87 -20.83
CA ARG A 305 -8.27 -3.61 -21.41
C ARG A 305 -9.53 -3.81 -22.25
N ARG A 306 -9.57 -4.80 -23.15
CA ARG A 306 -10.74 -5.06 -24.00
C ARG A 306 -11.96 -5.52 -23.21
N GLU A 307 -11.74 -6.34 -22.18
CA GLU A 307 -12.79 -6.90 -21.34
C GLU A 307 -13.34 -5.90 -20.31
N ILE A 308 -12.56 -4.88 -19.97
CA ILE A 308 -12.86 -3.94 -18.87
C ILE A 308 -12.77 -2.49 -19.32
N LEU A 309 -11.57 -1.98 -19.61
CA LEU A 309 -11.33 -0.54 -19.79
C LEU A 309 -12.04 0.02 -21.04
N ASP A 310 -11.99 -0.70 -22.16
CA ASP A 310 -12.64 -0.31 -23.42
C ASP A 310 -14.18 -0.41 -23.36
N LYS A 311 -14.72 -0.87 -22.22
CA LYS A 311 -16.17 -0.96 -21.96
C LYS A 311 -16.71 0.24 -21.18
N ILE A 312 -15.88 1.24 -20.89
CA ILE A 312 -16.23 2.32 -19.97
C ILE A 312 -15.98 3.67 -20.64
N ASN A 313 -16.95 4.57 -20.57
CA ASN A 313 -16.74 5.97 -20.90
C ASN A 313 -16.64 6.79 -19.62
N TRP A 314 -15.71 7.74 -19.59
CA TRP A 314 -15.50 8.64 -18.46
C TRP A 314 -15.78 10.07 -18.86
N TYR A 315 -16.69 10.71 -18.13
CA TYR A 315 -17.05 12.10 -18.34
C TYR A 315 -16.87 12.90 -17.05
N VAL A 316 -16.46 14.15 -17.16
CA VAL A 316 -16.48 15.13 -16.08
C VAL A 316 -17.63 16.09 -16.29
N TYR A 317 -18.47 16.25 -15.28
CA TYR A 317 -19.51 17.28 -15.31
C TYR A 317 -18.92 18.64 -14.96
N ASN A 318 -19.00 19.57 -15.88
CA ASN A 318 -18.40 20.91 -15.78
C ASN A 318 -19.37 21.97 -15.23
N HIS A 319 -20.61 21.59 -14.89
CA HIS A 319 -21.56 22.57 -14.36
C HIS A 319 -21.42 22.80 -12.85
N GLN A 320 -21.92 23.96 -12.40
CA GLN A 320 -21.59 24.59 -11.13
C GLN A 320 -21.78 23.69 -9.91
N LYS A 321 -20.72 23.69 -9.09
CA LYS A 321 -20.62 23.34 -7.67
C LYS A 321 -21.93 22.88 -7.07
N ILE A 322 -21.99 21.59 -6.76
CA ILE A 322 -22.80 21.14 -5.66
C ILE A 322 -22.28 21.85 -4.41
N ASP A 323 -23.17 22.55 -3.70
CA ASP A 323 -22.84 23.31 -2.49
C ASP A 323 -21.92 22.49 -1.57
N GLY A 324 -20.93 23.18 -0.97
CA GLY A 324 -19.77 22.53 -0.33
C GLY A 324 -20.03 21.85 1.00
N HIS A 325 -21.23 21.35 1.20
CA HIS A 325 -21.52 20.35 2.22
C HIS A 325 -21.35 18.95 1.65
N PRO A 326 -21.01 17.96 2.51
CA PRO A 326 -21.06 16.56 2.14
C PRO A 326 -22.44 16.22 1.58
N LEU A 327 -22.46 15.66 0.38
CA LEU A 327 -23.70 15.26 -0.27
C LEU A 327 -24.43 14.18 0.51
N SER A 328 -25.69 14.42 0.84
CA SER A 328 -26.61 13.38 1.28
C SER A 328 -26.90 12.39 0.14
N LYS A 329 -27.39 11.19 0.47
CA LYS A 329 -27.76 10.20 -0.55
C LYS A 329 -28.81 10.76 -1.50
N GLU A 330 -29.78 11.47 -0.93
CA GLU A 330 -30.94 12.03 -1.60
C GLU A 330 -30.52 13.12 -2.59
N GLU A 331 -29.50 13.91 -2.26
CA GLU A 331 -28.95 14.91 -3.17
C GLU A 331 -28.16 14.25 -4.32
N VAL A 332 -27.39 13.20 -4.04
CA VAL A 332 -26.74 12.41 -5.10
C VAL A 332 -27.77 11.82 -6.06
N ASP A 333 -28.83 11.22 -5.52
CA ASP A 333 -29.93 10.64 -6.31
C ASP A 333 -30.68 11.74 -7.10
N PHE A 334 -30.85 12.94 -6.53
CA PHE A 334 -31.43 14.10 -7.21
C PHE A 334 -30.57 14.61 -8.37
N ILE A 335 -29.26 14.77 -8.14
CA ILE A 335 -28.28 15.14 -9.18
C ILE A 335 -28.25 14.09 -10.29
N ALA A 336 -28.35 12.82 -9.92
CA ALA A 336 -28.42 11.72 -10.87
C ALA A 336 -29.65 11.78 -11.77
N MET A 337 -30.79 12.23 -11.24
CA MET A 337 -32.08 12.21 -11.94
C MET A 337 -32.39 13.48 -12.73
N GLU A 338 -32.03 14.67 -12.26
CA GLU A 338 -32.60 15.92 -12.81
C GLU A 338 -31.61 16.90 -13.47
N SER A 339 -30.30 16.82 -13.21
CA SER A 339 -29.43 17.99 -13.44
C SER A 339 -28.43 17.92 -14.59
N THR A 340 -28.34 16.82 -15.34
CA THR A 340 -27.28 16.65 -16.34
C THR A 340 -27.70 15.88 -17.59
N THR A 341 -27.39 16.47 -18.76
CA THR A 341 -27.50 15.87 -20.10
C THR A 341 -26.34 14.95 -20.44
N CYS A 342 -25.37 14.78 -19.54
CA CYS A 342 -24.24 13.88 -19.79
C CYS A 342 -24.71 12.42 -19.80
N PRO A 343 -24.12 11.59 -20.68
CA PRO A 343 -24.24 10.13 -20.58
C PRO A 343 -23.81 9.65 -19.19
N LYS A 344 -24.62 8.78 -18.58
CA LYS A 344 -24.36 8.25 -17.24
C LYS A 344 -25.17 6.99 -16.95
N ASP A 345 -24.45 5.97 -16.52
CA ASP A 345 -24.97 4.77 -15.85
C ASP A 345 -24.63 4.78 -14.36
N ARG A 346 -23.49 5.36 -13.99
CA ARG A 346 -22.95 5.41 -12.62
C ARG A 346 -22.27 6.75 -12.35
N PHE A 347 -22.09 7.04 -11.06
CA PHE A 347 -21.45 8.27 -10.61
C PHE A 347 -20.14 8.01 -9.87
N LEU A 348 -19.19 8.90 -10.07
CA LEU A 348 -18.04 9.06 -9.18
C LEU A 348 -18.02 10.49 -8.65
N ILE A 349 -18.35 10.65 -7.38
CA ILE A 349 -18.37 11.96 -6.74
C ILE A 349 -17.01 12.18 -6.10
N LEU A 350 -16.37 13.29 -6.46
CA LEU A 350 -15.18 13.75 -5.78
C LEU A 350 -15.60 14.81 -4.77
N GLU A 351 -15.33 14.56 -3.50
CA GLU A 351 -15.61 15.48 -2.40
C GLU A 351 -14.33 16.23 -2.01
N ASP A 352 -14.37 17.56 -1.96
CA ASP A 352 -13.24 18.35 -1.48
C ASP A 352 -13.11 18.28 0.04
N ALA A 353 -12.33 17.31 0.50
CA ALA A 353 -11.99 17.05 1.89
C ALA A 353 -10.51 16.66 1.96
N SER A 354 -9.65 17.66 1.78
CA SER A 354 -8.20 17.47 1.65
C SER A 354 -7.54 16.86 2.89
N ASP A 355 -8.16 16.95 4.06
CA ASP A 355 -7.69 16.37 5.32
C ASP A 355 -8.10 14.89 5.51
N LYS A 356 -8.93 14.34 4.61
CA LYS A 356 -9.51 12.99 4.75
C LYS A 356 -9.16 12.09 3.58
N ILE A 357 -8.54 10.95 3.89
CA ILE A 357 -8.31 9.86 2.95
C ILE A 357 -9.41 8.82 3.17
N SER A 358 -10.36 8.71 2.24
CA SER A 358 -11.45 7.72 2.31
C SER A 358 -12.34 7.78 1.07
N GLY A 359 -13.09 6.71 0.86
CA GLY A 359 -14.22 6.66 -0.04
C GLY A 359 -15.41 5.96 0.58
N ILE A 360 -16.55 6.00 -0.12
CA ILE A 360 -17.75 5.26 0.20
C ILE A 360 -18.42 4.86 -1.11
N SER A 361 -18.77 3.59 -1.24
CA SER A 361 -19.55 3.10 -2.37
C SER A 361 -20.98 2.77 -1.98
N LYS A 362 -21.90 3.05 -2.90
CA LYS A 362 -23.30 2.63 -2.81
C LYS A 362 -23.64 1.84 -4.06
N PHE A 363 -23.94 0.55 -3.86
CA PHE A 363 -24.35 -0.35 -4.93
C PHE A 363 -25.48 0.26 -5.76
N GLY A 364 -25.30 0.26 -7.08
CA GLY A 364 -26.29 0.75 -8.04
C GLY A 364 -26.31 2.27 -8.27
N VAL A 365 -25.60 3.06 -7.46
CA VAL A 365 -25.53 4.52 -7.62
C VAL A 365 -24.12 4.93 -8.06
N GLY A 366 -23.09 4.60 -7.28
CA GLY A 366 -21.74 5.08 -7.54
C GLY A 366 -20.83 5.09 -6.31
N GLY A 367 -19.71 5.78 -6.44
CA GLY A 367 -18.72 5.97 -5.38
C GLY A 367 -18.52 7.45 -5.03
N ILE A 368 -18.15 7.70 -3.79
CA ILE A 368 -17.70 9.00 -3.29
C ILE A 368 -16.23 8.83 -2.90
N VAL A 369 -15.34 9.70 -3.38
CA VAL A 369 -13.91 9.70 -3.02
C VAL A 369 -13.52 11.09 -2.53
N ARG A 370 -12.84 11.14 -1.39
CA ARG A 370 -12.39 12.40 -0.78
C ARG A 370 -11.06 12.86 -1.34
N SER A 371 -10.89 14.17 -1.52
CA SER A 371 -9.73 14.78 -2.16
C SER A 371 -8.39 14.50 -1.48
N GLY A 372 -8.38 14.24 -0.16
CA GLY A 372 -7.19 13.79 0.55
C GLY A 372 -6.60 12.48 0.01
N SER A 373 -7.42 11.64 -0.63
CA SER A 373 -6.99 10.39 -1.28
C SER A 373 -6.07 10.63 -2.48
N PHE A 374 -6.07 11.82 -3.08
CA PHE A 374 -5.24 12.15 -4.25
C PHE A 374 -3.89 12.78 -3.90
N GLN A 375 -3.60 12.99 -2.61
CA GLN A 375 -2.32 13.57 -2.15
C GLN A 375 -1.13 12.61 -2.31
N SER A 376 -1.38 11.32 -2.55
CA SER A 376 -0.35 10.31 -2.78
C SER A 376 -0.69 9.45 -3.97
N GLN A 377 0.28 9.20 -4.85
CA GLN A 377 0.14 8.25 -5.95
C GLN A 377 -0.07 6.80 -5.48
N ASN A 378 0.26 6.52 -4.22
CA ASN A 378 0.13 5.19 -3.63
C ASN A 378 -1.31 4.85 -3.24
N PHE A 379 -2.16 5.86 -3.06
CA PHE A 379 -3.57 5.65 -2.79
C PHE A 379 -4.31 5.43 -4.11
N ILE A 380 -5.09 4.35 -4.13
CA ILE A 380 -5.94 3.93 -5.25
C ILE A 380 -7.39 3.80 -4.80
N VAL A 381 -7.84 4.77 -3.99
CA VAL A 381 -9.17 4.76 -3.37
C VAL A 381 -10.27 4.81 -4.44
N SER A 382 -10.06 5.52 -5.55
CA SER A 382 -11.05 5.56 -6.63
C SER A 382 -11.22 4.20 -7.28
N ALA A 383 -10.12 3.46 -7.46
CA ALA A 383 -10.18 2.09 -7.95
C ALA A 383 -10.86 1.14 -6.96
N HIS A 384 -10.56 1.27 -5.66
CA HIS A 384 -11.21 0.51 -4.58
C HIS A 384 -12.74 0.70 -4.60
N GLU A 385 -13.19 1.96 -4.56
CA GLU A 385 -14.63 2.26 -4.57
C GLU A 385 -15.31 1.77 -5.85
N TRP A 386 -14.67 1.94 -6.99
CA TRP A 386 -15.19 1.41 -8.25
C TRP A 386 -15.32 -0.11 -8.28
N GLY A 387 -14.40 -0.82 -7.62
CA GLY A 387 -14.54 -2.26 -7.36
C GLY A 387 -15.90 -2.59 -6.73
N HIS A 388 -16.36 -1.81 -5.77
CA HIS A 388 -17.68 -2.02 -5.16
C HIS A 388 -18.83 -1.70 -6.12
N TYR A 389 -18.91 -0.49 -6.68
CA TYR A 389 -20.13 -0.07 -7.39
C TYR A 389 -20.24 -0.56 -8.84
N VAL A 390 -19.14 -1.03 -9.43
CA VAL A 390 -19.13 -1.69 -10.76
C VAL A 390 -18.93 -3.20 -10.65
N GLY A 391 -17.92 -3.63 -9.90
CA GLY A 391 -17.58 -5.05 -9.76
C GLY A 391 -18.40 -5.82 -8.73
N PHE A 392 -19.27 -5.14 -8.00
CA PHE A 392 -20.02 -5.71 -6.87
C PHE A 392 -19.12 -6.36 -5.80
N LEU A 393 -17.89 -5.86 -5.67
CA LEU A 393 -16.89 -6.44 -4.76
C LEU A 393 -17.19 -6.06 -3.31
N ALA A 394 -16.77 -6.91 -2.38
CA ALA A 394 -16.78 -6.66 -0.96
C ALA A 394 -15.44 -6.09 -0.49
N ASP A 395 -15.47 -5.42 0.65
CA ASP A 395 -14.26 -5.12 1.40
C ASP A 395 -13.59 -6.42 1.81
N GLU A 396 -12.30 -6.55 1.50
CA GLU A 396 -11.49 -7.69 1.95
C GLU A 396 -10.87 -7.44 3.33
N TYR A 397 -11.15 -6.31 3.97
CA TYR A 397 -10.76 -6.03 5.35
C TYR A 397 -11.92 -6.27 6.33
N LEU A 398 -11.74 -5.97 7.62
CA LEU A 398 -12.82 -6.13 8.60
C LEU A 398 -13.92 -5.07 8.36
N SER A 399 -14.99 -5.48 7.68
CA SER A 399 -16.23 -4.74 7.45
C SER A 399 -17.42 -5.52 8.02
N ASN A 400 -18.35 -4.92 8.76
CA ASN A 400 -19.48 -5.67 9.35
C ASN A 400 -20.49 -6.20 8.30
N THR A 401 -20.17 -6.12 7.02
CA THR A 401 -21.01 -6.50 5.88
C THR A 401 -20.25 -7.44 4.96
N LEU A 402 -20.79 -8.66 4.78
CA LEU A 402 -20.38 -9.58 3.72
C LEU A 402 -20.99 -9.10 2.39
N GLY A 403 -20.14 -8.80 1.41
CA GLY A 403 -20.53 -8.77 -0.01
C GLY A 403 -20.12 -10.08 -0.69
N LEU A 404 -20.94 -10.55 -1.63
CA LEU A 404 -20.69 -11.78 -2.39
C LEU A 404 -20.12 -11.40 -3.76
N GLY A 405 -18.79 -11.38 -3.90
CA GLY A 405 -18.14 -11.10 -5.19
C GLY A 405 -16.70 -11.60 -5.24
N ASN A 406 -15.90 -11.24 -4.24
CA ASN A 406 -14.49 -11.62 -4.07
C ASN A 406 -14.21 -12.30 -2.71
N CYS A 407 -15.21 -12.38 -1.84
CA CYS A 407 -15.13 -13.01 -0.53
C CYS A 407 -15.92 -14.32 -0.51
N THR A 408 -15.50 -15.28 0.31
CA THR A 408 -16.22 -16.54 0.52
C THR A 408 -16.28 -16.95 1.99
N THR A 409 -17.37 -17.62 2.39
CA THR A 409 -17.52 -18.28 3.69
C THR A 409 -17.47 -19.81 3.57
N GLU A 410 -17.32 -20.33 2.34
CA GLU A 410 -17.30 -21.77 2.07
C GLU A 410 -15.91 -22.37 2.30
N PRO A 411 -15.86 -23.59 2.86
CA PRO A 411 -15.04 -23.86 4.03
C PRO A 411 -13.59 -24.11 3.65
N SER A 412 -12.68 -23.22 4.03
CA SER A 412 -11.25 -23.46 3.85
C SER A 412 -10.51 -23.83 5.13
N ASP A 413 -11.22 -24.28 6.17
CA ASP A 413 -10.76 -24.96 7.39
C ASP A 413 -11.63 -24.52 8.58
N ALA A 414 -11.82 -25.42 9.56
CA ALA A 414 -12.66 -25.17 10.74
C ALA A 414 -12.00 -24.24 11.78
N ASP A 415 -10.76 -23.80 11.55
CA ASP A 415 -9.97 -23.04 12.52
C ASP A 415 -9.07 -22.02 11.78
N PRO A 416 -9.60 -20.87 11.34
CA PRO A 416 -8.80 -19.82 10.71
C PRO A 416 -7.74 -19.33 11.72
N ARG A 417 -6.49 -19.73 11.51
CA ARG A 417 -5.35 -19.14 12.22
C ARG A 417 -5.31 -17.64 11.89
N ASN A 418 -5.02 -16.81 12.90
CA ASN A 418 -4.96 -15.34 12.85
C ASN A 418 -4.65 -14.73 11.47
N ASP A 419 -5.39 -13.68 11.07
CA ASP A 419 -5.14 -12.93 9.82
C ASP A 419 -3.65 -12.61 9.69
N PRO A 420 -2.99 -12.99 8.57
CA PRO A 420 -1.57 -12.73 8.36
C PRO A 420 -1.24 -11.23 8.33
N CYS A 421 -2.20 -10.36 7.99
CA CYS A 421 -2.01 -8.91 7.89
C CYS A 421 -2.96 -8.14 8.84
N PRO A 422 -2.92 -8.34 10.17
CA PRO A 422 -3.94 -7.83 11.07
C PRO A 422 -3.96 -6.30 11.14
N GLU A 423 -5.14 -5.71 11.40
CA GLU A 423 -5.35 -4.25 11.43
C GLU A 423 -4.48 -3.49 12.44
N GLN A 424 -4.07 -4.16 13.52
CA GLN A 424 -3.30 -3.56 14.60
C GLN A 424 -1.80 -3.49 14.28
N GLU A 425 -1.33 -4.34 13.36
CA GLU A 425 0.05 -4.36 12.87
C GLU A 425 0.06 -4.29 11.33
N PRO A 426 -0.50 -3.22 10.74
CA PRO A 426 -0.67 -3.09 9.28
C PRO A 426 0.64 -3.13 8.50
N TYR A 427 1.78 -3.06 9.21
CA TYR A 427 3.12 -3.00 8.67
C TYR A 427 3.75 -4.37 8.44
N GLN A 428 3.14 -5.45 8.95
CA GLN A 428 3.68 -6.80 8.87
C GLN A 428 2.58 -7.78 8.49
N CYS A 429 2.54 -8.15 7.21
CA CYS A 429 1.85 -9.34 6.76
C CYS A 429 2.64 -10.59 7.20
N SER A 430 2.65 -10.86 8.51
CA SER A 430 3.28 -12.04 9.08
C SER A 430 2.67 -13.31 8.48
N ASN A 431 3.50 -14.29 8.11
CA ASN A 431 3.01 -15.59 7.63
C ASN A 431 2.10 -15.57 6.39
N LYS A 432 2.08 -14.49 5.58
CA LYS A 432 1.35 -14.48 4.30
C LYS A 432 1.80 -15.59 3.33
N ASP A 433 3.03 -16.08 3.53
CA ASP A 433 3.64 -17.14 2.75
C ASP A 433 3.37 -18.55 3.30
N ALA A 434 2.65 -18.66 4.42
CA ALA A 434 2.30 -19.93 5.02
C ALA A 434 1.44 -20.76 4.05
N LEU A 435 1.76 -22.05 3.96
CA LEU A 435 1.18 -22.95 2.97
C LEU A 435 -0.34 -23.11 3.17
N GLU A 436 -0.82 -23.03 4.42
CA GLU A 436 -2.25 -23.10 4.73
C GLU A 436 -3.07 -22.01 4.04
N TYR A 437 -2.54 -20.79 3.91
CA TYR A 437 -3.26 -19.69 3.28
C TYR A 437 -3.11 -19.65 1.76
N LYS A 438 -2.08 -20.30 1.21
CA LYS A 438 -1.87 -20.41 -0.23
C LYS A 438 -2.75 -21.48 -0.89
N ALA A 439 -3.33 -22.39 -0.10
CA ALA A 439 -4.28 -23.37 -0.61
C ALA A 439 -5.55 -22.68 -1.13
N PRO A 440 -6.08 -23.05 -2.31
CA PRO A 440 -7.26 -22.41 -2.86
C PRO A 440 -8.52 -22.76 -2.06
N CYS A 441 -9.38 -21.77 -1.89
CA CYS A 441 -10.66 -21.98 -1.20
C CYS A 441 -11.57 -22.83 -2.06
N PRO A 442 -12.45 -23.67 -1.47
CA PRO A 442 -13.39 -24.45 -2.28
C PRO A 442 -14.17 -23.62 -3.30
N ALA A 443 -14.52 -22.38 -2.96
CA ALA A 443 -15.22 -21.45 -3.84
C ALA A 443 -14.40 -20.96 -5.06
N TRP A 444 -13.08 -21.13 -5.05
CA TRP A 444 -12.17 -20.75 -6.14
C TRP A 444 -11.33 -21.92 -6.65
N ASP A 445 -11.50 -23.10 -6.06
CA ASP A 445 -10.81 -24.31 -6.43
C ASP A 445 -11.54 -25.00 -7.59
N CYS A 446 -11.05 -24.76 -8.81
CA CYS A 446 -11.59 -25.33 -10.03
C CYS A 446 -11.48 -26.86 -10.15
N SER A 447 -10.87 -27.54 -9.17
CA SER A 447 -10.98 -29.00 -9.05
C SER A 447 -12.24 -29.45 -8.29
N LYS A 448 -12.85 -28.54 -7.53
CA LYS A 448 -14.05 -28.76 -6.70
C LYS A 448 -15.31 -28.12 -7.26
N ILE A 449 -15.17 -27.07 -8.08
CA ILE A 449 -16.29 -26.41 -8.75
C ILE A 449 -16.14 -26.47 -10.27
N ASP A 450 -17.26 -26.35 -10.99
CA ASP A 450 -17.25 -26.26 -12.44
C ASP A 450 -16.83 -24.84 -12.89
N CYS A 451 -15.54 -24.68 -13.20
CA CYS A 451 -14.99 -23.42 -13.67
C CYS A 451 -15.03 -23.29 -15.19
N THR A 452 -15.48 -22.13 -15.65
CA THR A 452 -15.26 -21.68 -17.04
C THR A 452 -13.76 -21.54 -17.34
N PRO A 453 -13.34 -21.54 -18.62
CA PRO A 453 -11.93 -21.30 -18.98
C PRO A 453 -11.37 -20.00 -18.38
N LEU A 454 -12.18 -18.93 -18.38
CA LEU A 454 -11.80 -17.66 -17.78
C LEU A 454 -11.57 -17.79 -16.26
N MET A 455 -12.47 -18.46 -15.54
CA MET A 455 -12.31 -18.70 -14.11
C MET A 455 -11.05 -19.51 -13.80
N LYS A 456 -10.74 -20.56 -14.59
CA LYS A 456 -9.51 -21.36 -14.40
C LYS A 456 -8.25 -20.51 -14.49
N THR A 457 -8.19 -19.60 -15.45
CA THR A 457 -7.07 -18.68 -15.62
C THR A 457 -7.01 -17.67 -14.47
N LEU A 458 -8.13 -17.03 -14.14
CA LEU A 458 -8.17 -15.96 -13.15
C LEU A 458 -7.96 -16.47 -11.72
N TYR A 459 -8.56 -17.61 -11.36
CA TYR A 459 -8.51 -18.13 -9.99
C TYR A 459 -7.16 -18.77 -9.65
N GLN A 460 -6.28 -18.96 -10.64
CA GLN A 460 -4.93 -19.45 -10.42
C GLN A 460 -4.19 -18.56 -9.41
N GLY A 461 -3.65 -19.17 -8.36
CA GLY A 461 -2.94 -18.46 -7.28
C GLY A 461 -3.83 -17.80 -6.24
N SER A 462 -5.17 -17.94 -6.33
CA SER A 462 -6.07 -17.52 -5.26
C SER A 462 -5.99 -18.49 -4.10
N GLY A 463 -5.70 -17.98 -2.91
CA GLY A 463 -5.59 -18.74 -1.66
C GLY A 463 -6.82 -18.58 -0.76
N CYS A 464 -6.63 -18.82 0.54
CA CYS A 464 -7.61 -18.66 1.60
C CYS A 464 -7.05 -17.85 2.76
N TYR A 465 -7.06 -16.54 2.58
CA TYR A 465 -6.56 -15.63 3.59
C TYR A 465 -7.72 -15.23 4.51
N PRO A 466 -7.61 -15.43 5.84
CA PRO A 466 -8.67 -15.08 6.78
C PRO A 466 -8.89 -13.58 6.83
N ARG A 467 -10.05 -13.14 6.32
CA ARG A 467 -10.61 -11.78 6.37
C ARG A 467 -11.67 -11.68 5.28
N CYS A 468 -12.77 -11.00 5.59
CA CYS A 468 -13.78 -10.43 4.67
C CYS A 468 -14.95 -9.93 5.54
N GLY A 469 -14.61 -9.28 6.66
CA GLY A 469 -15.60 -8.68 7.52
C GLY A 469 -16.35 -9.54 8.54
N VAL A 470 -16.33 -10.87 8.40
CA VAL A 470 -16.98 -11.78 9.37
C VAL A 470 -16.07 -12.96 9.74
N PRO A 471 -16.31 -13.60 10.90
CA PRO A 471 -15.65 -14.85 11.24
C PRO A 471 -15.83 -15.90 10.13
N ASN A 472 -14.77 -16.63 9.81
CA ASN A 472 -14.74 -17.67 8.77
C ASN A 472 -15.00 -17.18 7.34
N ALA A 473 -14.87 -15.88 7.07
CA ALA A 473 -14.80 -15.38 5.71
C ALA A 473 -13.35 -15.22 5.26
N TYR A 474 -13.12 -15.54 4.00
CA TYR A 474 -11.82 -15.59 3.37
C TYR A 474 -11.78 -14.71 2.13
N ARG A 475 -10.61 -14.14 1.90
CA ARG A 475 -10.22 -13.40 0.70
C ARG A 475 -9.15 -14.20 -0.08
N PRO A 476 -9.02 -13.98 -1.39
CA PRO A 476 -8.16 -14.80 -2.25
C PRO A 476 -6.69 -14.39 -2.21
N GLN A 477 -6.36 -13.21 -1.70
CA GLN A 477 -4.98 -12.70 -1.62
C GLN A 477 -4.74 -12.00 -0.28
N ALA A 478 -3.49 -11.97 0.17
CA ALA A 478 -3.12 -11.27 1.39
C ALA A 478 -3.25 -9.74 1.28
N GLN A 479 -3.02 -9.20 0.09
CA GLN A 479 -3.17 -7.79 -0.25
C GLN A 479 -3.92 -7.66 -1.59
N SER A 480 -4.73 -6.62 -1.71
CA SER A 480 -5.44 -6.27 -2.93
C SER A 480 -5.93 -4.81 -2.85
N PRO A 481 -6.42 -4.24 -3.97
CA PRO A 481 -7.14 -2.97 -3.94
C PRO A 481 -8.38 -3.01 -3.04
N MET A 482 -9.02 -4.17 -2.86
CA MET A 482 -10.20 -4.34 -2.00
C MET A 482 -9.83 -4.53 -0.52
N ASP A 483 -8.55 -4.69 -0.22
CA ASP A 483 -7.99 -4.62 1.13
C ASP A 483 -7.55 -3.18 1.47
N ARG A 484 -7.24 -2.92 2.75
CA ARG A 484 -6.64 -1.66 3.21
C ARG A 484 -5.13 -1.55 2.93
N SER A 485 -4.55 -2.50 2.20
CA SER A 485 -3.11 -2.57 1.91
C SER A 485 -2.51 -1.29 1.33
N MET A 486 -3.27 -0.49 0.58
CA MET A 486 -2.83 0.81 0.04
C MET A 486 -2.45 1.83 1.13
N PHE A 487 -2.97 1.69 2.35
CA PHE A 487 -2.65 2.54 3.49
C PHE A 487 -1.43 2.06 4.29
N PHE A 488 -0.88 0.89 3.95
CA PHE A 488 0.22 0.30 4.69
C PHE A 488 1.57 0.74 4.06
N PRO A 489 2.66 0.92 4.81
CA PRO A 489 4.01 1.09 4.27
C PRO A 489 4.58 -0.17 3.60
N GLY A 490 4.09 -1.37 3.93
CA GLY A 490 4.54 -2.65 3.35
C GLY A 490 3.79 -3.06 2.07
N ARG A 491 3.49 -2.10 1.19
CA ARG A 491 2.77 -2.33 -0.07
C ARG A 491 3.60 -3.20 -0.99
N THR A 492 2.98 -4.24 -1.52
CA THR A 492 3.54 -5.03 -2.61
C THR A 492 2.83 -4.68 -3.92
N VAL A 493 3.29 -5.27 -5.02
CA VAL A 493 2.58 -5.20 -6.30
C VAL A 493 1.14 -5.70 -6.16
N GLU A 494 0.86 -6.65 -5.26
CA GLU A 494 -0.48 -7.21 -5.02
C GLU A 494 -1.47 -6.15 -4.51
N THR A 495 -1.01 -5.13 -3.77
CA THR A 495 -1.84 -3.98 -3.35
C THR A 495 -2.57 -3.34 -4.52
N TYR A 496 -1.95 -3.31 -5.70
CA TYR A 496 -2.45 -2.65 -6.90
C TYR A 496 -3.12 -3.63 -7.87
N GLN A 497 -3.37 -4.87 -7.46
CA GLN A 497 -3.90 -5.91 -8.33
C GLN A 497 -5.21 -6.47 -7.79
N PHE A 498 -6.29 -6.27 -8.53
CA PHE A 498 -7.51 -7.02 -8.30
C PHE A 498 -7.21 -8.50 -8.46
N ASN A 499 -7.51 -9.29 -7.43
CA ASN A 499 -7.30 -10.74 -7.46
C ASN A 499 -8.23 -11.43 -8.48
N GLY A 500 -7.99 -12.71 -8.72
CA GLY A 500 -8.75 -13.53 -9.67
C GLY A 500 -10.28 -13.42 -9.54
N PRO A 501 -10.85 -13.73 -8.36
CA PRO A 501 -12.28 -13.57 -8.10
C PRO A 501 -12.80 -12.16 -8.34
N SER A 502 -12.04 -11.14 -7.96
CA SER A 502 -12.39 -9.74 -8.21
C SER A 502 -12.44 -9.42 -9.71
N LEU A 503 -11.41 -9.81 -10.46
CA LEU A 503 -11.33 -9.62 -11.91
C LEU A 503 -12.46 -10.34 -12.64
N TYR A 504 -12.77 -11.57 -12.23
CA TYR A 504 -13.87 -12.34 -12.83
C TYR A 504 -15.21 -11.63 -12.62
N SER A 505 -15.48 -11.19 -11.39
CA SER A 505 -16.70 -10.44 -11.06
C SER A 505 -16.82 -9.14 -11.85
N ILE A 506 -15.72 -8.39 -12.00
CA ILE A 506 -15.68 -7.17 -12.82
C ILE A 506 -15.95 -7.48 -14.30
N ILE A 507 -15.23 -8.43 -14.90
CA ILE A 507 -15.39 -8.81 -16.31
C ILE A 507 -16.81 -9.28 -16.57
N ASN A 508 -17.37 -10.10 -15.67
CA ASN A 508 -18.73 -10.60 -15.80
C ASN A 508 -19.76 -9.46 -15.68
N ALA A 509 -19.58 -8.53 -14.74
CA ALA A 509 -20.46 -7.36 -14.60
C ALA A 509 -20.45 -6.46 -15.85
N LEU A 510 -19.29 -6.33 -16.50
CA LEU A 510 -19.12 -5.54 -17.72
C LEU A 510 -19.43 -6.32 -19.01
N SER A 511 -19.70 -7.62 -18.94
CA SER A 511 -19.96 -8.46 -20.13
C SER A 511 -21.15 -8.00 -20.97
N ARG A 512 -22.12 -7.30 -20.34
CA ARG A 512 -23.31 -6.74 -21.00
C ARG A 512 -23.03 -5.52 -21.89
N TYR A 513 -21.88 -4.89 -21.71
CA TYR A 513 -21.42 -3.75 -22.52
C TYR A 513 -20.51 -4.28 -23.64
N GLN A 514 -20.76 -3.84 -24.89
CA GLN A 514 -20.14 -4.40 -26.10
C GLN A 514 -19.33 -3.38 -26.87
#